data_AF-A0A1Q5Q005-F1
#
_entry.id   AF-A0A1Q5Q005-F1
#
_cell.length_a   1.000
_cell.length_b   1.000
_cell.length_c   1.000
_cell.angle_alpha   90.00
_cell.angle_beta   90.00
_cell.angle_gamma   90.00
#
_symmetry.space_group_name_H-M   'P 1'
#
loop_
_entity.id
_entity.type
_entity.pdbx_description
1 polymer ?
#
loop_
_entity_poly.entity_id
_entity_poly.type
_entity_poly.pdbx_seq_one_letter_code
_entity_poly.pdbx_strand_id
1 'polypeptide(L)'
;MPNNDVPNLPTLTAGALNVLDNNKDGFFLMVEGGAIDWTGHANDEVRNIEETVDFFKSVETVSKWVETNSSWDETLVIVTADHETGYLVGPNSDPAFDAISGNQGEVPKLSWHSGDHTNMLVPVFFKGAGAATLAAQATGKDPVRGDFLDNTALANFLLEDLWRVTEPTEEPTEELTEAPTEEPTEAPTEEPTEAPTEEPTEKPSHDAKPLPVNPKKPGNPTMPVTGGEIIMLALLASGLIGSGVALVRRRQEA
;
A
#
# COMPACT_ATOMS: atom_id res chain seq x y z
N MET A 1 6.30 3.42 -29.66
CA MET A 1 5.00 3.58 -28.97
C MET A 1 4.81 2.36 -28.10
N PRO A 2 4.57 2.47 -26.79
CA PRO A 2 4.20 1.31 -25.99
C PRO A 2 2.90 0.72 -26.56
N ASN A 3 2.74 -0.61 -26.49
CA ASN A 3 1.50 -1.25 -26.91
C ASN A 3 0.34 -0.69 -26.07
N ASN A 4 -0.66 -0.09 -26.74
CA ASN A 4 -1.77 0.63 -26.11
C ASN A 4 -2.88 -0.29 -25.56
N ASP A 5 -2.55 -1.56 -25.35
CA ASP A 5 -3.50 -2.63 -25.00
C ASP A 5 -3.35 -3.07 -23.53
N VAL A 6 -2.43 -2.45 -22.77
CA VAL A 6 -2.22 -2.73 -21.35
C VAL A 6 -2.75 -1.54 -20.53
N PRO A 7 -3.66 -1.74 -19.56
CA PRO A 7 -4.13 -0.68 -18.69
C PRO A 7 -2.97 -0.15 -17.82
N ASN A 8 -2.95 1.17 -17.61
CA ASN A 8 -2.01 1.79 -16.66
C ASN A 8 -2.40 1.49 -15.20
N LEU A 9 -1.47 1.74 -14.28
CA LEU A 9 -1.65 1.39 -12.87
C LEU A 9 -2.87 2.08 -12.22
N PRO A 10 -3.20 3.35 -12.51
CA PRO A 10 -4.42 3.97 -12.00
C PRO A 10 -5.70 3.27 -12.49
N THR A 11 -5.72 2.79 -13.74
CA THR A 11 -6.86 2.06 -14.30
C THR A 11 -7.03 0.70 -13.62
N LEU A 12 -5.94 -0.03 -13.42
CA LEU A 12 -5.93 -1.29 -12.68
C LEU A 12 -6.40 -1.10 -11.23
N THR A 13 -5.90 -0.05 -10.57
CA THR A 13 -6.28 0.33 -9.20
C THR A 13 -7.77 0.61 -9.10
N ALA A 14 -8.33 1.43 -10.01
CA ALA A 14 -9.77 1.71 -10.04
C ALA A 14 -10.60 0.44 -10.29
N GLY A 15 -10.12 -0.44 -11.17
CA GLY A 15 -10.76 -1.73 -11.44
C GLY A 15 -10.80 -2.64 -10.21
N ALA A 16 -9.68 -2.76 -9.49
CA ALA A 16 -9.59 -3.54 -8.26
C ALA A 16 -10.55 -3.00 -7.18
N LEU A 17 -10.56 -1.68 -6.97
CA LEU A 17 -11.47 -1.02 -6.02
C LEU A 17 -12.94 -1.27 -6.37
N ASN A 18 -13.30 -1.20 -7.66
CA ASN A 18 -14.67 -1.46 -8.12
C ASN A 18 -15.15 -2.89 -7.84
N VAL A 19 -14.23 -3.87 -7.80
CA VAL A 19 -14.56 -5.25 -7.46
C VAL A 19 -14.61 -5.44 -5.94
N LEU A 20 -13.57 -4.98 -5.23
CA LEU A 20 -13.36 -5.22 -3.80
C LEU A 20 -14.35 -4.46 -2.90
N ASP A 21 -14.85 -3.30 -3.33
CA ASP A 21 -15.83 -2.49 -2.58
C ASP A 21 -17.18 -3.21 -2.34
N ASN A 22 -17.43 -4.32 -3.04
CA ASN A 22 -18.66 -5.10 -2.86
C ASN A 22 -18.66 -5.97 -1.61
N ASN A 23 -17.54 -6.06 -0.86
CA ASN A 23 -17.49 -6.80 0.39
C ASN A 23 -17.86 -5.91 1.60
N LYS A 24 -18.90 -6.32 2.33
CA LYS A 24 -19.39 -5.59 3.52
C LYS A 24 -18.41 -5.63 4.69
N ASP A 25 -17.60 -6.69 4.77
CA ASP A 25 -16.60 -6.87 5.82
C ASP A 25 -15.33 -6.03 5.55
N GLY A 26 -15.29 -5.31 4.44
CA GLY A 26 -14.12 -4.56 3.99
C GLY A 26 -13.18 -5.38 3.12
N PHE A 27 -12.00 -4.85 2.89
CA PHE A 27 -11.00 -5.48 2.02
C PHE A 27 -9.59 -4.98 2.30
N PHE A 28 -8.62 -5.77 1.83
CA PHE A 28 -7.22 -5.41 1.69
C PHE A 28 -6.88 -5.31 0.20
N LEU A 29 -6.17 -4.25 -0.19
CA LEU A 29 -5.65 -4.07 -1.55
C LEU A 29 -4.20 -3.60 -1.48
N MET A 30 -3.33 -4.26 -2.25
CA MET A 30 -1.96 -3.84 -2.51
C MET A 30 -1.84 -3.37 -3.97
N VAL A 31 -1.24 -2.20 -4.18
CA VAL A 31 -0.95 -1.62 -5.49
C VAL A 31 0.53 -1.29 -5.56
N GLU A 32 1.22 -1.78 -6.59
CA GLU A 32 2.68 -1.68 -6.69
C GLU A 32 3.09 -0.96 -7.98
N GLY A 33 3.96 0.05 -7.85
CA GLY A 33 4.67 0.67 -8.96
C GLY A 33 5.98 -0.04 -9.26
N GLY A 34 5.94 -1.35 -9.55
CA GLY A 34 7.15 -2.19 -9.60
C GLY A 34 8.17 -1.80 -10.69
N ALA A 35 7.74 -1.15 -11.76
CA ALA A 35 8.64 -0.66 -12.80
C ALA A 35 9.56 0.48 -12.32
N ILE A 36 9.23 1.16 -11.22
CA ILE A 36 10.09 2.19 -10.63
C ILE A 36 11.44 1.58 -10.23
N ASP A 37 11.45 0.38 -9.62
CA ASP A 37 12.68 -0.34 -9.28
C ASP A 37 13.52 -0.67 -10.53
N TRP A 38 12.88 -1.21 -11.57
CA TRP A 38 13.57 -1.59 -12.81
C TRP A 38 14.26 -0.40 -13.47
N THR A 39 13.63 0.77 -13.42
CA THR A 39 14.20 2.00 -13.96
C THR A 39 15.32 2.56 -13.08
N GLY A 40 15.26 2.34 -11.76
CA GLY A 40 16.34 2.64 -10.83
C GLY A 40 17.57 1.79 -11.13
N HIS A 41 17.42 0.47 -11.32
CA HIS A 41 18.51 -0.41 -11.75
C HIS A 41 19.15 0.03 -13.07
N ALA A 42 18.32 0.51 -14.01
CA ALA A 42 18.77 1.00 -15.31
C ALA A 42 19.38 2.41 -15.27
N ASN A 43 19.26 3.13 -14.15
CA ASN A 43 19.55 4.57 -14.05
C ASN A 43 18.84 5.39 -15.15
N ASP A 44 17.62 4.98 -15.51
CA ASP A 44 16.79 5.64 -16.54
C ASP A 44 15.94 6.72 -15.90
N GLU A 45 16.48 7.94 -15.85
CA GLU A 45 15.84 9.11 -15.26
C GLU A 45 14.43 9.38 -15.79
N VAL A 46 14.28 9.41 -17.12
CA VAL A 46 13.01 9.82 -17.74
C VAL A 46 11.95 8.76 -17.43
N ARG A 47 12.29 7.48 -17.56
CA ARG A 47 11.34 6.40 -17.28
C ARG A 47 11.03 6.31 -15.79
N ASN A 48 12.00 6.51 -14.91
CA ASN A 48 11.78 6.54 -13.47
C ASN A 48 10.77 7.62 -13.05
N ILE A 49 10.87 8.82 -13.65
CA ILE A 49 9.88 9.90 -13.45
C ILE A 49 8.50 9.48 -13.96
N GLU A 50 8.41 8.89 -15.16
CA GLU A 50 7.13 8.45 -15.73
C GLU A 50 6.42 7.40 -14.84
N GLU A 51 7.14 6.37 -14.41
CA GLU A 51 6.61 5.30 -13.55
C GLU A 51 6.19 5.83 -12.17
N THR A 52 7.01 6.73 -11.60
CA THR A 52 6.70 7.39 -10.33
C THR A 52 5.44 8.25 -10.45
N VAL A 53 5.26 8.97 -11.56
CA VAL A 53 4.03 9.75 -11.84
C VAL A 53 2.81 8.84 -11.99
N ASP A 54 2.93 7.66 -12.60
CA ASP A 54 1.82 6.71 -12.73
C ASP A 54 1.41 6.11 -11.37
N PHE A 55 2.40 5.82 -10.51
CA PHE A 55 2.17 5.44 -9.13
C PHE A 55 1.45 6.54 -8.33
N PHE A 56 1.87 7.80 -8.45
CA PHE A 56 1.19 8.92 -7.78
C PHE A 56 -0.27 9.04 -8.17
N LYS A 57 -0.59 8.90 -9.47
CA LYS A 57 -1.98 8.89 -9.94
C LYS A 57 -2.79 7.72 -9.36
N SER A 58 -2.14 6.61 -9.04
CA SER A 58 -2.77 5.47 -8.37
C SER A 58 -3.09 5.78 -6.91
N VAL A 59 -2.18 6.46 -6.19
CA VAL A 59 -2.44 7.00 -4.83
C VAL A 59 -3.59 8.01 -4.85
N GLU A 60 -3.63 8.91 -5.84
CA GLU A 60 -4.74 9.86 -6.02
C GLU A 60 -6.07 9.13 -6.28
N THR A 61 -6.04 8.06 -7.09
CA THR A 61 -7.21 7.23 -7.37
C THR A 61 -7.74 6.58 -6.10
N VAL A 62 -6.87 5.99 -5.28
CA VAL A 62 -7.23 5.45 -3.96
C VAL A 62 -7.81 6.54 -3.06
N SER A 63 -7.12 7.66 -2.89
CA SER A 63 -7.54 8.75 -2.00
C SER A 63 -8.91 9.29 -2.38
N LYS A 64 -9.16 9.47 -3.69
CA LYS A 64 -10.45 9.90 -4.21
C LYS A 64 -11.54 8.87 -3.97
N TRP A 65 -11.23 7.58 -4.12
CA TRP A 65 -12.17 6.51 -3.82
C TRP A 65 -12.53 6.51 -2.33
N VAL A 66 -11.56 6.70 -1.43
CA VAL A 66 -11.82 6.80 0.02
C VAL A 66 -12.77 7.95 0.31
N GLU A 67 -12.53 9.14 -0.27
CA GLU A 67 -13.37 10.32 -0.07
C GLU A 67 -14.78 10.20 -0.67
N THR A 68 -14.98 9.31 -1.64
CA THR A 68 -16.25 9.20 -2.39
C THR A 68 -17.11 8.02 -1.93
N ASN A 69 -16.48 6.88 -1.61
CA ASN A 69 -17.16 5.59 -1.37
C ASN A 69 -16.90 5.02 0.04
N SER A 70 -16.07 5.70 0.82
CA SER A 70 -15.63 5.28 2.16
C SER A 70 -15.47 6.50 3.07
N SER A 71 -14.67 6.39 4.12
CA SER A 71 -14.21 7.51 4.93
C SER A 71 -12.79 7.27 5.46
N TRP A 72 -12.08 8.34 5.82
CA TRP A 72 -10.77 8.24 6.49
C TRP A 72 -10.90 7.69 7.92
N ASP A 73 -12.09 7.65 8.50
CA ASP A 73 -12.34 7.06 9.82
C ASP A 73 -12.42 5.53 9.75
N GLU A 74 -12.77 4.99 8.58
CA GLU A 74 -12.98 3.55 8.35
C GLU A 74 -11.94 2.92 7.42
N THR A 75 -11.02 3.74 6.88
CA THR A 75 -10.02 3.30 5.90
C THR A 75 -8.64 3.83 6.24
N LEU A 76 -7.65 2.93 6.23
CA LEU A 76 -6.23 3.23 6.29
C LEU A 76 -5.61 3.12 4.91
N VAL A 77 -4.89 4.15 4.50
CA VAL A 77 -3.99 4.11 3.34
C VAL A 77 -2.56 4.24 3.85
N ILE A 78 -1.69 3.33 3.42
CA ILE A 78 -0.25 3.35 3.64
C ILE A 78 0.43 3.43 2.27
N VAL A 79 1.39 4.33 2.12
CA VAL A 79 2.24 4.49 0.94
C VAL A 79 3.68 4.40 1.41
N THR A 80 4.43 3.45 0.89
CA THR A 80 5.84 3.26 1.25
C THR A 80 6.61 2.66 0.08
N ALA A 81 7.89 2.34 0.28
CA ALA A 81 8.65 1.50 -0.61
C ALA A 81 9.21 0.27 0.11
N ASP A 82 9.56 -0.77 -0.65
CA ASP A 82 10.25 -1.94 -0.14
C ASP A 82 11.75 -1.69 0.09
N HIS A 83 12.40 -0.93 -0.80
CA HIS A 83 13.77 -0.45 -0.68
C HIS A 83 14.04 0.80 -1.55
N GLU A 84 15.29 1.28 -1.55
CA GLU A 84 15.79 2.26 -2.50
C GLU A 84 16.66 1.57 -3.55
N THR A 85 16.61 2.03 -4.81
CA THR A 85 17.38 1.47 -5.93
C THR A 85 18.06 2.58 -6.73
N GLY A 86 19.37 2.42 -7.00
CA GLY A 86 20.16 3.30 -7.86
C GLY A 86 20.94 4.41 -7.14
N TYR A 87 20.70 4.63 -5.84
CA TYR A 87 21.33 5.69 -5.05
C TYR A 87 21.15 7.06 -5.71
N LEU A 88 19.89 7.48 -5.91
CA LEU A 88 19.54 8.72 -6.60
C LEU A 88 19.76 9.96 -5.72
N VAL A 89 20.63 10.88 -6.13
CA VAL A 89 21.03 12.07 -5.36
C VAL A 89 21.20 13.31 -6.25
N GLY A 90 21.50 14.46 -5.64
CA GLY A 90 21.78 15.70 -6.39
C GLY A 90 23.09 15.62 -7.17
N PRO A 91 23.24 16.42 -8.24
CA PRO A 91 24.29 16.28 -9.24
C PRO A 91 25.70 16.54 -8.69
N ASN A 92 25.84 17.20 -7.53
CA ASN A 92 27.12 17.50 -6.90
C ASN A 92 27.40 16.65 -5.65
N SER A 93 26.73 15.50 -5.53
CA SER A 93 26.84 14.65 -4.34
C SER A 93 28.16 13.86 -4.29
N ASP A 94 29.28 14.52 -3.98
CA ASP A 94 30.57 13.86 -3.76
C ASP A 94 31.53 14.73 -2.90
N PRO A 95 31.95 14.32 -1.68
CA PRO A 95 31.41 13.22 -0.86
C PRO A 95 30.20 13.66 0.00
N ALA A 96 29.88 14.96 -0.03
CA ALA A 96 28.77 15.54 0.72
C ALA A 96 27.46 15.34 -0.05
N PHE A 97 26.37 15.15 0.67
CA PHE A 97 25.03 15.11 0.08
C PHE A 97 24.70 16.45 -0.60
N ASP A 98 24.25 16.38 -1.85
CA ASP A 98 23.58 17.46 -2.56
C ASP A 98 22.13 17.05 -2.85
N ALA A 99 21.21 18.00 -2.72
CA ALA A 99 19.81 17.71 -3.02
C ALA A 99 19.59 17.71 -4.54
N ILE A 100 18.68 16.85 -5.00
CA ILE A 100 18.16 16.93 -6.37
C ILE A 100 17.58 18.34 -6.56
N SER A 101 17.89 18.96 -7.69
CA SER A 101 17.52 20.36 -7.97
C SER A 101 16.99 20.52 -9.39
N GLY A 102 16.15 21.53 -9.64
CA GLY A 102 15.59 21.75 -10.98
C GLY A 102 14.49 22.81 -10.96
N ASN A 103 14.16 23.34 -12.14
CA ASN A 103 13.04 24.25 -12.28
C ASN A 103 11.76 23.48 -12.66
N GLN A 104 10.62 24.07 -12.33
CA GLN A 104 9.34 23.58 -12.80
C GLN A 104 9.31 23.45 -14.33
N GLY A 105 8.91 22.27 -14.81
CA GLY A 105 8.78 21.98 -16.25
C GLY A 105 10.08 21.55 -16.92
N GLU A 106 11.17 21.44 -16.18
CA GLU A 106 12.45 20.90 -16.65
C GLU A 106 12.71 19.53 -16.05
N VAL A 107 13.51 18.72 -16.75
CA VAL A 107 14.07 17.49 -16.19
C VAL A 107 15.00 17.88 -15.03
N PRO A 108 14.88 17.27 -13.85
CA PRO A 108 15.70 17.61 -12.70
C PRO A 108 17.19 17.34 -12.97
N LYS A 109 18.05 18.00 -12.21
CA LYS A 109 19.47 17.68 -12.14
C LYS A 109 19.66 16.68 -11.01
N LEU A 110 20.25 15.55 -11.35
CA LEU A 110 20.48 14.43 -10.45
C LEU A 110 21.74 13.64 -10.86
N SER A 111 22.20 12.76 -9.99
CA SER A 111 23.18 11.72 -10.30
C SER A 111 22.77 10.39 -9.66
N TRP A 112 23.21 9.30 -10.29
CA TRP A 112 23.06 7.94 -9.80
C TRP A 112 24.41 7.44 -9.29
N HIS A 113 24.43 6.82 -8.12
CA HIS A 113 25.67 6.34 -7.46
C HIS A 113 25.69 4.82 -7.29
N SER A 114 24.65 4.11 -7.75
CA SER A 114 24.53 2.66 -7.78
C SER A 114 23.77 2.21 -9.02
N GLY A 115 23.83 0.92 -9.33
CA GLY A 115 22.87 0.24 -10.20
C GLY A 115 22.13 -0.89 -9.47
N ASP A 116 22.33 -0.98 -8.16
CA ASP A 116 21.75 -1.97 -7.25
C ASP A 116 20.89 -1.27 -6.18
N HIS A 117 20.19 -2.07 -5.37
CA HIS A 117 19.51 -1.58 -4.18
C HIS A 117 20.50 -0.95 -3.19
N THR A 118 20.04 0.00 -2.38
CA THR A 118 20.78 0.53 -1.25
C THR A 118 20.05 0.31 0.07
N ASN A 119 20.75 0.58 1.17
CA ASN A 119 20.20 0.51 2.52
C ASN A 119 19.70 1.87 3.03
N MET A 120 19.40 2.82 2.13
CA MET A 120 18.82 4.09 2.52
C MET A 120 17.41 3.89 3.09
N LEU A 121 17.07 4.68 4.10
CA LEU A 121 15.72 4.71 4.64
C LEU A 121 14.74 5.20 3.57
N VAL A 122 13.68 4.45 3.37
CA VAL A 122 12.53 4.83 2.53
C VAL A 122 11.47 5.52 3.38
N PRO A 123 10.73 6.50 2.84
CA PRO A 123 9.66 7.14 3.57
C PRO A 123 8.44 6.22 3.65
N VAL A 124 7.67 6.42 4.71
CA VAL A 124 6.36 5.82 4.89
C VAL A 124 5.36 6.94 5.18
N PHE A 125 4.28 6.96 4.42
CA PHE A 125 3.17 7.87 4.58
C PHE A 125 1.93 7.05 4.91
N PHE A 126 1.12 7.52 5.84
CA PHE A 126 -0.14 6.87 6.14
C PHE A 126 -1.21 7.88 6.54
N LYS A 127 -2.47 7.55 6.24
CA LYS A 127 -3.63 8.37 6.59
C LYS A 127 -4.84 7.49 6.84
N GLY A 128 -5.59 7.86 7.88
CA GLY A 128 -6.90 7.31 8.18
C GLY A 128 -6.92 6.39 9.39
N ALA A 129 -7.79 5.38 9.37
CA ALA A 129 -8.09 4.52 10.51
C ALA A 129 -6.83 3.88 11.11
N GLY A 130 -6.55 4.10 12.40
CA GLY A 130 -5.38 3.53 13.05
C GLY A 130 -4.04 4.20 12.73
N ALA A 131 -4.01 5.27 11.93
CA ALA A 131 -2.77 6.01 11.60
C ALA A 131 -2.00 6.49 12.84
N ALA A 132 -2.69 6.97 13.87
CA ALA A 132 -2.06 7.41 15.12
C ALA A 132 -1.43 6.24 15.89
N THR A 133 -2.09 5.07 15.89
CA THR A 133 -1.56 3.84 16.50
C THR A 133 -0.33 3.36 15.76
N LEU A 134 -0.37 3.37 14.43
CA LEU A 134 0.78 3.00 13.60
C LEU A 134 1.96 3.96 13.81
N ALA A 135 1.71 5.28 13.88
CA ALA A 135 2.74 6.26 14.17
C ALA A 135 3.43 6.01 15.52
N ALA A 136 2.67 5.57 16.53
CA ALA A 136 3.20 5.27 17.85
C ALA A 136 4.10 4.01 17.89
N GLN A 137 4.15 3.21 16.82
CA GLN A 137 5.05 2.06 16.73
C GLN A 137 6.48 2.43 16.31
N ALA A 138 6.77 3.70 16.00
CA ALA A 138 8.11 4.12 15.62
C ALA A 138 9.11 3.86 16.77
N THR A 139 10.15 3.07 16.49
CA THR A 139 11.15 2.64 17.49
C THR A 139 12.50 3.32 17.31
N GLY A 140 12.75 3.90 16.13
CA GLY A 140 14.02 4.54 15.77
C GLY A 140 13.87 6.03 15.50
N LYS A 141 15.02 6.73 15.49
CA LYS A 141 15.08 8.15 15.12
C LYS A 141 16.29 8.42 14.22
N ASP A 142 16.01 8.91 13.02
CA ASP A 142 16.99 9.44 12.10
C ASP A 142 17.22 10.94 12.41
N PRO A 143 18.48 11.41 12.51
CA PRO A 143 18.77 12.81 12.84
C PRO A 143 18.23 13.84 11.85
N VAL A 144 17.95 13.44 10.61
CA VAL A 144 17.51 14.30 9.50
C VAL A 144 16.03 14.09 9.21
N ARG A 145 15.59 12.83 9.15
CA ARG A 145 14.27 12.41 8.66
C ARG A 145 13.26 12.18 9.79
N GLY A 146 13.69 12.18 11.05
CA GLY A 146 12.82 12.01 12.20
C GLY A 146 12.60 10.54 12.56
N ASP A 147 11.46 10.26 13.18
CA ASP A 147 11.18 8.91 13.69
C ASP A 147 11.00 7.92 12.53
N PHE A 148 11.52 6.70 12.69
CA PHE A 148 11.37 5.64 11.69
C PHE A 148 10.87 4.33 12.29
N LEU A 149 10.22 3.56 11.43
CA LEU A 149 9.66 2.25 11.70
C LEU A 149 10.57 1.17 11.11
N ASP A 150 10.69 0.04 11.79
CA ASP A 150 11.13 -1.19 11.13
C ASP A 150 10.03 -1.65 10.15
N ASN A 151 10.40 -2.16 8.97
CA ASN A 151 9.39 -2.55 7.97
C ASN A 151 8.44 -3.66 8.47
N THR A 152 8.89 -4.50 9.41
CA THR A 152 8.06 -5.53 10.04
C THR A 152 6.93 -4.93 10.90
N ALA A 153 7.10 -3.71 11.40
CA ALA A 153 6.05 -3.02 12.15
C ALA A 153 4.80 -2.80 11.30
N LEU A 154 4.95 -2.52 10.00
CA LEU A 154 3.81 -2.40 9.09
C LEU A 154 3.04 -3.71 8.97
N ALA A 155 3.74 -4.82 8.73
CA ALA A 155 3.11 -6.13 8.60
C ALA A 155 2.42 -6.56 9.89
N ASN A 156 3.11 -6.41 11.04
CA ASN A 156 2.57 -6.76 12.35
C ASN A 156 1.35 -5.91 12.68
N PHE A 157 1.39 -4.58 12.45
CA PHE A 157 0.24 -3.71 12.66
C PHE A 157 -0.98 -4.13 11.83
N LEU A 158 -0.77 -4.44 10.55
CA LEU A 158 -1.84 -4.85 9.64
C LEU A 158 -2.48 -6.19 10.05
N LEU A 159 -1.66 -7.16 10.48
CA LEU A 159 -2.12 -8.49 10.82
C LEU A 159 -2.68 -8.60 12.25
N GLU A 160 -2.10 -7.87 13.20
CA GLU A 160 -2.36 -8.07 14.64
C GLU A 160 -3.25 -6.98 15.24
N ASP A 161 -3.09 -5.71 14.81
CA ASP A 161 -3.74 -4.57 15.46
C ASP A 161 -4.98 -4.07 14.70
N LEU A 162 -4.90 -3.97 13.36
CA LEU A 162 -5.99 -3.38 12.57
C LEU A 162 -7.16 -4.36 12.36
N TRP A 163 -6.89 -5.67 12.40
CA TRP A 163 -7.83 -6.73 12.01
C TRP A 163 -8.42 -7.58 13.15
N ARG A 164 -8.19 -7.22 14.42
CA ARG A 164 -8.99 -7.81 15.51
C ARG A 164 -10.42 -7.28 15.46
N VAL A 165 -11.29 -8.06 14.84
CA VAL A 165 -12.70 -8.10 15.23
C VAL A 165 -12.68 -8.51 16.70
N THR A 166 -13.07 -7.60 17.59
CA THR A 166 -13.43 -8.01 18.94
C THR A 166 -14.68 -8.86 18.77
N GLU A 167 -14.52 -10.18 18.69
CA GLU A 167 -15.59 -11.10 19.04
C GLU A 167 -16.20 -10.58 20.36
N PRO A 168 -17.53 -10.42 20.46
CA PRO A 168 -18.13 -10.14 21.75
C PRO A 168 -17.63 -11.22 22.72
N THR A 169 -17.05 -10.80 23.84
CA THR A 169 -16.77 -11.72 24.93
C THR A 169 -18.12 -12.23 25.44
N GLU A 170 -18.61 -13.32 24.87
CA GLU A 170 -19.61 -14.16 25.54
C GLU A 170 -18.91 -14.65 26.81
N GLU A 171 -19.16 -13.96 27.94
CA GLU A 171 -18.68 -14.46 29.23
C GLU A 171 -19.19 -15.89 29.40
N PRO A 172 -18.32 -16.86 29.70
CA PRO A 172 -18.78 -18.22 29.92
C PRO A 172 -19.68 -18.20 31.16
N THR A 173 -20.97 -18.46 30.95
CA THR A 173 -21.88 -18.77 32.05
C THR A 173 -21.46 -20.12 32.60
N GLU A 174 -20.62 -20.12 33.62
CA GLU A 174 -20.30 -21.32 34.38
C GLU A 174 -21.55 -21.79 35.14
N GLU A 175 -22.36 -22.64 34.51
CA GLU A 175 -23.11 -23.66 35.26
C GLU A 175 -22.27 -24.94 35.26
N LEU A 176 -21.49 -25.10 36.33
CA LEU A 176 -20.82 -26.36 36.67
C LEU A 176 -21.88 -27.43 36.97
N THR A 177 -22.20 -28.25 35.97
CA THR A 177 -22.95 -29.49 36.15
C THR A 177 -21.98 -30.64 36.40
N GLU A 178 -22.30 -31.47 37.40
CA GLU A 178 -21.42 -32.48 37.96
C GLU A 178 -20.93 -33.52 36.94
N ALA A 179 -19.68 -33.92 37.08
CA ALA A 179 -18.97 -34.87 36.21
C ALA A 179 -19.54 -36.29 36.31
N PRO A 180 -19.70 -37.02 35.19
CA PRO A 180 -19.71 -38.48 35.20
C PRO A 180 -18.29 -39.01 35.03
N THR A 181 -17.90 -39.87 35.98
CA THR A 181 -16.73 -40.74 35.95
C THR A 181 -17.03 -41.93 35.05
N GLU A 182 -16.27 -42.18 33.98
CA GLU A 182 -16.05 -43.51 33.41
C GLU A 182 -14.73 -43.52 32.61
N GLU A 183 -13.96 -44.60 32.75
CA GLU A 183 -12.58 -44.80 32.27
C GLU A 183 -12.44 -44.93 30.73
N PRO A 184 -11.25 -44.67 30.13
CA PRO A 184 -11.04 -44.83 28.69
C PRO A 184 -10.65 -46.28 28.34
N THR A 185 -11.32 -46.87 27.36
CA THR A 185 -10.96 -48.16 26.76
C THR A 185 -10.62 -48.01 25.27
N GLU A 186 -9.39 -48.43 24.94
CA GLU A 186 -8.82 -48.85 23.65
C GLU A 186 -8.72 -47.85 22.47
N ALA A 187 -7.50 -47.71 21.96
CA ALA A 187 -7.13 -46.94 20.79
C ALA A 187 -7.37 -47.75 19.49
N PRO A 188 -7.89 -47.15 18.41
CA PRO A 188 -7.79 -47.73 17.08
C PRO A 188 -6.61 -47.16 16.30
N THR A 189 -5.78 -48.08 15.81
CA THR A 189 -4.73 -47.86 14.80
C THR A 189 -5.38 -47.99 13.42
N GLU A 190 -5.31 -46.96 12.57
CA GLU A 190 -5.39 -47.10 11.10
C GLU A 190 -4.70 -45.87 10.47
N GLU A 191 -3.70 -46.10 9.62
CA GLU A 191 -3.05 -45.07 8.80
C GLU A 191 -3.95 -44.66 7.62
N PRO A 192 -4.04 -43.37 7.22
CA PRO A 192 -4.73 -42.99 6.01
C PRO A 192 -3.80 -43.01 4.79
N THR A 193 -4.25 -43.70 3.74
CA THR A 193 -3.63 -43.85 2.43
C THR A 193 -4.33 -42.96 1.38
N GLU A 194 -3.50 -42.36 0.51
CA GLU A 194 -3.73 -41.61 -0.76
C GLU A 194 -4.46 -40.24 -0.76
N ALA A 195 -3.83 -39.31 -1.49
CA ALA A 195 -4.27 -37.94 -1.77
C ALA A 195 -5.13 -37.86 -3.04
N PRO A 196 -6.02 -36.86 -3.20
CA PRO A 196 -6.65 -36.56 -4.47
C PRO A 196 -5.92 -35.43 -5.23
N THR A 197 -5.61 -35.72 -6.50
CA THR A 197 -5.24 -34.79 -7.58
C THR A 197 -6.50 -34.29 -8.27
N GLU A 198 -6.64 -32.98 -8.51
CA GLU A 198 -7.38 -32.41 -9.66
C GLU A 198 -6.92 -30.93 -9.84
N GLU A 199 -6.45 -30.56 -11.04
CA GLU A 199 -6.23 -29.18 -11.48
C GLU A 199 -7.56 -28.58 -12.00
N PRO A 200 -7.81 -27.26 -11.86
CA PRO A 200 -8.81 -26.58 -12.68
C PRO A 200 -8.17 -25.60 -13.68
N THR A 201 -8.44 -25.87 -14.97
CA THR A 201 -8.37 -24.89 -16.07
C THR A 201 -9.71 -24.16 -16.15
N GLU A 202 -9.72 -22.84 -16.38
CA GLU A 202 -10.62 -22.09 -17.31
C GLU A 202 -10.37 -20.56 -17.19
N LYS A 203 -10.50 -19.86 -18.31
CA LYS A 203 -10.09 -18.46 -18.55
C LYS A 203 -11.35 -17.59 -18.73
N PRO A 204 -11.51 -16.40 -18.11
CA PRO A 204 -12.69 -15.59 -18.37
C PRO A 204 -12.50 -14.60 -19.52
N SER A 205 -13.57 -14.45 -20.32
CA SER A 205 -13.76 -13.51 -21.43
C SER A 205 -14.29 -12.16 -20.93
N HIS A 206 -13.85 -11.07 -21.58
CA HIS A 206 -14.24 -9.68 -21.31
C HIS A 206 -15.59 -9.30 -21.92
N ASP A 207 -16.32 -8.42 -21.24
CA ASP A 207 -17.11 -7.32 -21.83
C ASP A 207 -17.57 -6.35 -20.71
N ALA A 208 -17.02 -5.13 -20.66
CA ALA A 208 -17.53 -4.06 -19.80
C ALA A 208 -17.58 -2.74 -20.55
N LYS A 209 -18.77 -2.10 -20.55
CA LYS A 209 -19.03 -0.78 -21.13
C LYS A 209 -18.79 0.33 -20.10
N PRO A 210 -18.36 1.55 -20.52
CA PRO A 210 -18.04 2.63 -19.59
C PRO A 210 -19.28 3.37 -19.08
N LEU A 211 -19.21 3.86 -17.83
CA LEU A 211 -20.27 4.62 -17.15
C LEU A 211 -20.09 6.15 -17.26
N PRO A 212 -21.18 6.94 -17.19
CA PRO A 212 -21.16 8.40 -17.41
C PRO A 212 -20.85 9.22 -16.15
N VAL A 213 -20.26 10.41 -16.34
CA VAL A 213 -19.90 11.39 -15.31
C VAL A 213 -20.92 12.53 -15.25
N ASN A 214 -21.30 13.00 -14.06
CA ASN A 214 -22.08 14.24 -13.88
C ASN A 214 -21.49 15.14 -12.75
N PRO A 215 -21.61 16.48 -12.82
CA PRO A 215 -20.72 17.43 -12.16
C PRO A 215 -21.17 17.95 -10.78
N LYS A 216 -20.17 18.46 -10.05
CA LYS A 216 -20.11 18.93 -8.64
C LYS A 216 -20.97 20.15 -8.25
N LYS A 217 -21.23 20.29 -6.93
CA LYS A 217 -21.03 21.53 -6.12
C LYS A 217 -21.07 21.27 -4.58
N PRO A 218 -20.70 22.22 -3.66
CA PRO A 218 -19.37 22.27 -3.01
C PRO A 218 -19.37 22.30 -1.45
N GLY A 219 -18.20 22.06 -0.82
CA GLY A 219 -17.80 22.74 0.45
C GLY A 219 -17.07 21.93 1.55
N ASN A 220 -15.72 21.92 1.49
CA ASN A 220 -14.66 21.81 2.55
C ASN A 220 -14.66 20.74 3.68
N PRO A 221 -13.49 20.29 4.18
CA PRO A 221 -12.11 20.70 3.89
C PRO A 221 -11.40 19.70 2.96
N THR A 222 -10.89 20.22 1.86
CA THR A 222 -10.12 19.45 0.87
C THR A 222 -8.73 19.10 1.39
N MET A 223 -8.23 17.90 1.07
CA MET A 223 -6.79 17.71 0.84
C MET A 223 -6.29 18.85 -0.06
N PRO A 224 -5.09 19.42 0.18
CA PRO A 224 -4.68 20.66 -0.46
C PRO A 224 -4.98 20.63 -1.95
N VAL A 225 -5.76 21.61 -2.41
CA VAL A 225 -6.04 21.81 -3.84
C VAL A 225 -4.73 22.26 -4.47
N THR A 226 -3.88 21.32 -4.87
CA THR A 226 -2.59 21.66 -5.47
C THR A 226 -2.71 21.75 -6.98
N GLY A 227 -3.30 22.87 -7.42
CA GLY A 227 -2.74 23.60 -8.56
C GLY A 227 -1.51 24.43 -8.15
N GLY A 228 -0.79 24.01 -7.11
CA GLY A 228 0.33 24.71 -6.51
C GLY A 228 1.40 23.71 -6.08
N GLU A 229 2.49 23.72 -6.86
CA GLU A 229 3.86 23.42 -6.47
C GLU A 229 4.22 21.96 -6.13
N ILE A 230 4.70 21.25 -7.16
CA ILE A 230 6.01 20.55 -7.35
C ILE A 230 6.90 20.24 -6.13
N ILE A 231 6.73 20.89 -4.98
CA ILE A 231 7.50 20.66 -3.76
C ILE A 231 7.24 19.25 -3.17
N MET A 232 6.04 18.69 -3.35
CA MET A 232 5.80 17.29 -2.95
C MET A 232 6.51 16.30 -3.88
N LEU A 233 6.69 16.64 -5.16
CA LEU A 233 7.48 15.84 -6.10
C LEU A 233 8.96 15.80 -5.65
N ALA A 234 9.49 16.89 -5.10
CA ALA A 234 10.88 16.97 -4.64
C ALA A 234 11.15 16.18 -3.35
N LEU A 235 10.17 16.09 -2.42
CA LEU A 235 10.30 15.26 -1.22
C LEU A 235 10.09 13.77 -1.49
N LEU A 236 9.36 13.42 -2.55
CA LEU A 236 9.10 12.04 -2.94
C LEU A 236 10.16 11.51 -3.92
N ALA A 237 10.78 12.37 -4.73
CA ALA A 237 11.82 11.99 -5.70
C ALA A 237 13.19 11.66 -5.08
N SER A 238 13.36 11.81 -3.76
CA SER A 238 14.63 11.51 -3.07
C SER A 238 14.58 10.28 -2.15
N GLY A 239 13.54 9.45 -2.24
CA GLY A 239 13.47 8.25 -1.38
C GLY A 239 12.42 7.19 -1.66
N LEU A 240 11.59 7.28 -2.70
CA LEU A 240 10.64 6.20 -3.04
C LEU A 240 10.98 5.60 -4.39
N ILE A 241 11.68 4.46 -4.40
CA ILE A 241 11.93 3.70 -5.63
C ILE A 241 11.70 2.21 -5.32
N GLY A 242 10.43 1.81 -5.46
CA GLY A 242 9.88 0.51 -5.05
C GLY A 242 8.50 0.67 -4.39
N SER A 243 7.64 1.53 -4.96
CA SER A 243 6.53 2.09 -4.20
C SER A 243 5.31 1.16 -4.15
N GLY A 244 4.84 0.87 -2.93
CA GLY A 244 3.63 0.12 -2.64
C GLY A 244 2.59 0.99 -1.93
N VAL A 245 1.34 0.96 -2.40
CA VAL A 245 0.17 1.39 -1.62
C VAL A 245 -0.47 0.15 -1.01
N ALA A 246 -0.56 0.12 0.32
CA ALA A 246 -1.45 -0.80 1.02
C ALA A 246 -2.69 -0.02 1.47
N LEU A 247 -3.85 -0.49 1.04
CA LEU A 247 -5.15 0.05 1.41
C LEU A 247 -5.87 -0.99 2.25
N VAL A 248 -6.35 -0.57 3.42
CA VAL A 248 -7.15 -1.41 4.30
C VAL A 248 -8.41 -0.67 4.69
N ARG A 249 -9.56 -1.28 4.41
CA ARG A 249 -10.86 -0.77 4.84
C ARG A 249 -11.49 -1.69 5.87
N ARG A 250 -12.00 -1.11 6.95
CA ARG A 250 -12.84 -1.75 7.96
C ARG A 250 -14.13 -0.94 8.11
N ARG A 251 -15.29 -1.48 7.73
CA ARG A 251 -16.58 -0.89 8.16
C ARG A 251 -16.86 -1.34 9.60
N GLN A 252 -17.02 -0.41 10.52
CA GLN A 252 -17.65 -0.74 11.82
C GLN A 252 -19.16 -0.81 11.61
N GLU A 253 -19.82 -1.83 12.16
CA GLU A 253 -21.28 -1.82 12.25
C GLU A 253 -21.73 -0.66 13.13
N ALA A 254 -22.80 0.01 12.72
CA ALA A 254 -23.33 1.23 13.32
C ALA A 254 -23.89 1.03 14.75
#